data_AF-A0A7Y6DNM6-F1
#
_entry.id   AF-A0A7Y6DNM6-F1
#
_cell.length_a   1.000
_cell.length_b   1.000
_cell.length_c   1.000
_cell.angle_alpha   90.00
_cell.angle_beta   90.00
_cell.angle_gamma   90.00
#
_symmetry.space_group_name_H-M   'P 1'
#
loop_
_entity.id
_entity.type
_entity.pdbx_description
1 polymer ?
#
loop_
_entity_poly.entity_id
_entity_poly.type
_entity_poly.pdbx_seq_one_letter_code
_entity_poly.pdbx_strand_id
1 'polypeptide(L)'
;MQQHRRIGRAVAALAVVLLLAGCAGTPSGAKVVGMWGSTASGQPNLNIENDGTFSGSDGCNRLSGKGQIDGDEITFGPIASTMMACEGVDEWLGKAATGNVSGDTMTVLDDSGKTIGTLPRSGS
;
A
#
# COMPACT_ATOMS: atom_id res chain seq x y z
N MET A 1 64.53 -52.91 2.34
CA MET A 1 64.03 -52.11 3.47
C MET A 1 63.69 -50.72 2.96
N GLN A 2 62.46 -50.25 3.19
CA GLN A 2 62.03 -48.87 3.48
C GLN A 2 60.52 -48.79 3.22
N GLN A 3 59.78 -48.95 4.32
CA GLN A 3 58.35 -48.69 4.41
C GLN A 3 58.14 -47.16 4.42
N HIS A 4 57.25 -46.66 3.57
CA HIS A 4 56.63 -45.36 3.80
C HIS A 4 55.12 -45.54 3.99
N ARG A 5 54.68 -44.95 5.10
CA ARG A 5 53.46 -45.23 5.85
C ARG A 5 52.23 -44.69 5.13
N ARG A 6 51.14 -45.46 5.21
CA ARG A 6 49.78 -45.09 4.82
C ARG A 6 49.35 -43.86 5.63
N ILE A 7 49.03 -42.75 4.98
CA ILE A 7 48.37 -41.61 5.60
C ILE A 7 46.91 -41.63 5.15
N GLY A 8 46.05 -42.14 6.04
CA GLY A 8 44.60 -42.12 5.85
C GLY A 8 44.07 -40.70 5.92
N ARG A 9 43.38 -40.26 4.89
CA ARG A 9 42.62 -39.00 4.90
C ARG A 9 41.31 -39.25 5.61
N ALA A 10 41.17 -38.72 6.82
CA ALA A 10 39.89 -38.64 7.52
C ALA A 10 38.96 -37.72 6.70
N VAL A 11 37.85 -38.27 6.21
CA VAL A 11 36.79 -37.50 5.56
C VAL A 11 35.93 -36.90 6.66
N ALA A 12 36.01 -35.58 6.83
CA ALA A 12 35.14 -34.84 7.74
C ALA A 12 33.70 -34.89 7.22
N ALA A 13 32.77 -35.40 8.02
CA ALA A 13 31.35 -35.39 7.72
C ALA A 13 30.80 -33.95 7.82
N LEU A 14 30.30 -33.40 6.70
CA LEU A 14 29.57 -32.14 6.69
C LEU A 14 28.19 -32.33 7.31
N ALA A 15 27.92 -31.64 8.42
CA ALA A 15 26.57 -31.47 8.94
C ALA A 15 25.82 -30.46 8.06
N VAL A 16 24.81 -30.92 7.32
CA VAL A 16 23.90 -30.04 6.57
C VAL A 16 22.85 -29.50 7.55
N VAL A 17 23.02 -28.25 7.96
CA VAL A 17 22.02 -27.51 8.74
C VAL A 17 20.98 -26.96 7.74
N LEU A 18 19.78 -27.56 7.71
CA LEU A 18 18.64 -27.01 6.97
C LEU A 18 18.16 -25.73 7.67
N LEU A 19 18.55 -24.58 7.13
CA LEU A 19 17.99 -23.28 7.49
C LEU A 19 16.59 -23.17 6.87
N LEU A 20 15.55 -23.33 7.68
CA LEU A 20 14.19 -22.89 7.30
C LEU A 20 14.19 -21.36 7.24
N ALA A 21 14.46 -20.82 6.05
CA ALA A 21 14.20 -19.42 5.76
C ALA A 21 12.67 -19.21 5.73
N GLY A 22 12.10 -18.87 6.88
CA GLY A 22 10.72 -18.39 6.94
C GLY A 22 10.64 -17.04 6.25
N CYS A 23 10.03 -17.00 5.06
CA CYS A 23 9.67 -15.74 4.43
C CYS A 23 8.58 -15.08 5.29
N ALA A 24 8.97 -14.12 6.13
CA ALA A 24 8.03 -13.13 6.63
C ALA A 24 7.57 -12.32 5.42
N GLY A 25 6.46 -12.73 4.80
CA GLY A 25 5.84 -11.98 3.72
C GLY A 25 5.54 -10.58 4.22
N THR A 26 6.06 -9.55 3.54
CA THR A 26 5.62 -8.18 3.75
C THR A 26 4.09 -8.17 3.69
N PRO A 27 3.38 -7.54 4.65
CA PRO A 27 1.94 -7.42 4.56
C PRO A 27 1.60 -6.80 3.20
N SER A 28 0.92 -7.58 2.36
CA SER A 28 0.36 -7.09 1.10
C SER A 28 -0.43 -5.83 1.42
N GLY A 29 -0.16 -4.71 0.74
CA GLY A 29 -0.82 -3.43 1.01
C GLY A 29 -0.04 -2.38 1.79
N ALA A 30 1.17 -2.68 2.30
CA ALA A 30 1.97 -1.70 3.05
C ALA A 30 2.24 -0.38 2.29
N LYS A 31 2.22 -0.41 0.96
CA LYS A 31 2.35 0.78 0.11
C LYS A 31 1.11 1.68 0.16
N VAL A 32 -0.08 1.09 0.23
CA VAL A 32 -1.37 1.80 0.22
C VAL A 32 -1.68 2.41 1.58
N VAL A 33 -1.44 1.67 2.66
CA VAL A 33 -1.74 2.11 4.03
C VAL A 33 -1.04 3.42 4.35
N GLY A 34 -1.76 4.33 5.00
CA GLY A 34 -1.24 5.62 5.46
C GLY A 34 -2.10 6.80 5.04
N MET A 35 -1.53 7.99 5.20
CA MET A 35 -2.17 9.26 4.87
C MET A 35 -1.73 9.75 3.49
N TRP A 36 -2.69 10.24 2.72
CA TRP A 36 -2.56 10.73 1.36
C TRP A 36 -3.23 12.10 1.23
N GLY A 37 -2.65 12.98 0.42
CA GLY A 37 -3.15 14.33 0.19
C GLY A 37 -2.80 15.28 1.33
N SER A 38 -3.65 16.28 1.52
CA SER A 38 -3.47 17.35 2.50
C SER A 38 -4.75 17.63 3.28
N THR A 39 -4.60 17.90 4.58
CA THR A 39 -5.71 18.32 5.45
C THR A 39 -5.94 19.83 5.44
N ALA A 40 -5.22 20.58 4.59
CA ALA A 40 -5.49 21.99 4.38
C ALA A 40 -6.91 22.21 3.83
N SER A 41 -7.49 23.38 4.12
CA SER A 41 -8.85 23.72 3.68
C SER A 41 -8.99 23.64 2.16
N GLY A 42 -10.07 22.99 1.68
CA GLY A 42 -10.34 22.80 0.25
C GLY A 42 -9.52 21.69 -0.42
N GLN A 43 -8.60 21.04 0.30
CA GLN A 43 -7.74 20.00 -0.28
C GLN A 43 -8.27 18.59 0.00
N PRO A 44 -8.15 17.67 -0.97
CA PRO A 44 -8.53 16.29 -0.78
C PRO A 44 -7.47 15.52 0.04
N ASN A 45 -7.93 14.56 0.83
CA ASN A 45 -7.09 13.63 1.58
C ASN A 45 -7.80 12.30 1.87
N LEU A 46 -6.99 11.27 2.13
CA LEU A 46 -7.42 9.97 2.62
C LEU A 46 -6.47 9.49 3.72
N ASN A 47 -7.03 8.90 4.77
CA ASN A 47 -6.34 8.01 5.69
C ASN A 47 -6.85 6.59 5.43
N ILE A 48 -5.93 5.67 5.09
CA ILE A 48 -6.25 4.27 4.78
C ILE A 48 -5.57 3.37 5.81
N GLU A 49 -6.37 2.55 6.48
CA GLU A 49 -5.93 1.60 7.49
C GLU A 49 -5.58 0.23 6.88
N ASN A 50 -4.83 -0.59 7.62
CA ASN A 50 -4.37 -1.91 7.16
C ASN A 50 -5.47 -2.85 6.70
N ASP A 51 -6.67 -2.70 7.25
CA ASP A 51 -7.80 -3.55 6.92
C ASP A 51 -8.60 -3.01 5.71
N GLY A 52 -8.16 -1.91 5.08
CA GLY A 52 -8.85 -1.25 3.97
C GLY A 52 -9.92 -0.24 4.40
N THR A 53 -10.13 -0.01 5.70
CA THR A 53 -10.99 1.09 6.17
C THR A 53 -10.36 2.40 5.76
N PHE A 54 -11.15 3.31 5.23
CA PHE A 54 -10.67 4.65 4.89
C PHE A 54 -11.61 5.74 5.37
N SER A 55 -11.02 6.91 5.62
CA SER A 55 -11.72 8.15 5.91
C SER A 55 -10.97 9.32 5.29
N GLY A 56 -11.64 10.44 5.06
CA GLY A 56 -10.98 11.60 4.46
C GLY A 56 -11.92 12.73 4.12
N SER A 57 -11.50 13.53 3.15
CA SER A 57 -12.25 14.66 2.60
C SER A 57 -11.95 14.76 1.10
N ASP A 58 -12.93 15.11 0.28
CA ASP A 58 -12.69 15.56 -1.09
C ASP A 58 -12.38 17.06 -1.20
N GLY A 59 -12.25 17.74 -0.05
CA GLY A 59 -12.02 19.18 0.07
C GLY A 59 -13.24 19.93 0.60
N CYS A 60 -14.45 19.42 0.36
CA CYS A 60 -15.70 19.96 0.89
C CYS A 60 -16.42 18.96 1.79
N ASN A 61 -16.61 17.75 1.28
CA ASN A 61 -17.37 16.68 1.89
C ASN A 61 -16.47 15.67 2.61
N ARG A 62 -16.96 15.17 3.75
CA ARG A 62 -16.28 14.10 4.49
C ARG A 62 -16.57 12.77 3.80
N LEU A 63 -15.52 11.99 3.58
CA LEU A 63 -15.59 10.67 2.96
C LEU A 63 -15.30 9.57 3.99
N SER A 64 -15.98 8.44 3.88
CA SER A 64 -15.63 7.22 4.60
C SER A 64 -16.09 5.97 3.86
N GLY A 65 -15.46 4.85 4.17
CA GLY A 65 -15.86 3.56 3.61
C GLY A 65 -14.84 2.46 3.87
N LYS A 66 -14.95 1.42 3.04
CA LYS A 66 -14.11 0.23 3.09
C LYS A 66 -13.68 -0.13 1.67
N GLY A 67 -12.40 -0.41 1.49
CA GLY A 67 -11.84 -0.94 0.25
C GLY A 67 -11.20 -2.31 0.46
N GLN A 68 -10.76 -2.90 -0.65
CA GLN A 68 -9.90 -4.07 -0.67
C GLN A 68 -8.51 -3.65 -1.11
N ILE A 69 -7.50 -4.02 -0.34
CA ILE A 69 -6.10 -3.72 -0.65
C ILE A 69 -5.45 -4.96 -1.26
N ASP A 70 -4.83 -4.80 -2.43
CA ASP A 70 -4.01 -5.82 -3.07
C ASP A 70 -2.70 -5.20 -3.56
N GLY A 71 -1.57 -5.60 -2.96
CA GLY A 71 -0.26 -5.08 -3.33
C GLY A 71 -0.11 -3.56 -3.13
N ASP A 72 -0.06 -2.83 -4.25
CA ASP A 72 0.04 -1.38 -4.35
C ASP A 72 -1.28 -0.71 -4.80
N GLU A 73 -2.36 -1.48 -4.88
CA GLU A 73 -3.68 -1.00 -5.26
C GLU A 73 -4.68 -1.08 -4.09
N ILE A 74 -5.61 -0.12 -4.05
CA ILE A 74 -6.87 -0.24 -3.32
C ILE A 74 -8.03 -0.11 -4.30
N THR A 75 -8.94 -1.08 -4.26
CA THR A 75 -10.27 -0.96 -4.86
C THR A 75 -11.23 -0.44 -3.80
N PHE A 76 -11.78 0.75 -3.99
CA PHE A 76 -12.74 1.37 -3.09
C PHE A 76 -14.11 0.71 -3.24
N GLY A 77 -14.73 0.35 -2.10
CA GLY A 77 -16.15 0.01 -2.06
C GLY A 77 -17.02 1.27 -2.09
N PRO A 78 -18.32 1.14 -1.74
CA PRO A 78 -19.21 2.29 -1.63
C PRO A 78 -18.63 3.38 -0.72
N ILE A 79 -18.53 4.60 -1.24
CA ILE A 79 -18.08 5.78 -0.50
C ILE A 79 -19.30 6.46 0.12
N ALA A 80 -19.33 6.52 1.45
CA ALA A 80 -20.25 7.41 2.14
C ALA A 80 -19.70 8.84 2.10
N SER A 81 -20.54 9.80 1.76
CA SER A 81 -20.17 11.21 1.69
C SER A 81 -21.24 12.10 2.33
N THR A 82 -20.83 13.23 2.89
CA THR A 82 -21.75 14.32 3.22
C THR A 82 -22.25 15.02 1.94
N MET A 83 -23.28 15.86 2.06
CA MET A 83 -23.84 16.62 0.92
C MET A 83 -23.75 18.13 1.15
N MET A 84 -22.60 18.60 1.62
CA MET A 84 -22.28 20.03 1.70
C MET A 84 -21.98 20.56 0.30
N ALA A 85 -22.29 21.83 0.08
CA ALA A 85 -21.93 22.55 -1.13
C ALA A 85 -20.88 23.60 -0.78
N CYS A 86 -19.70 23.52 -1.41
CA CYS A 86 -18.63 24.48 -1.24
C CYS A 86 -18.33 25.18 -2.56
N GLU A 87 -18.21 26.50 -2.53
CA GLU A 87 -17.84 27.26 -3.71
C GLU A 87 -16.35 27.08 -4.03
N GLY A 88 -16.04 26.78 -5.30
CA GLY A 88 -14.66 26.71 -5.80
C GLY A 88 -13.89 25.44 -5.41
N VAL A 89 -14.55 24.43 -4.84
CA VAL A 89 -13.94 23.11 -4.54
C VAL A 89 -14.34 22.10 -5.59
N ASP A 90 -13.36 21.36 -6.12
CA ASP A 90 -13.61 20.21 -7.00
C ASP A 90 -13.63 18.92 -6.18
N GLU A 91 -14.81 18.38 -5.94
CA GLU A 91 -15.09 17.20 -5.11
C GLU A 91 -14.80 15.88 -5.84
N TRP A 92 -13.80 15.86 -6.74
CA TRP A 92 -13.52 14.74 -7.63
C TRP A 92 -13.24 13.43 -6.87
N LEU A 93 -12.65 13.51 -5.68
CA LEU A 93 -12.25 12.33 -4.90
C LEU A 93 -13.44 11.48 -4.44
N GLY A 94 -14.63 12.06 -4.30
CA GLY A 94 -15.85 11.32 -3.99
C GLY A 94 -16.25 10.28 -5.05
N LYS A 95 -15.64 10.34 -6.24
CA LYS A 95 -15.87 9.41 -7.37
C LYS A 95 -14.82 8.30 -7.46
N ALA A 96 -13.92 8.19 -6.48
CA ALA A 96 -12.85 7.20 -6.51
C ALA A 96 -13.40 5.77 -6.55
N ALA A 97 -12.90 4.97 -7.49
CA ALA A 97 -13.13 3.53 -7.56
C ALA A 97 -11.84 2.74 -7.32
N THR A 98 -10.70 3.25 -7.78
CA THR A 98 -9.39 2.60 -7.59
C THR A 98 -8.31 3.62 -7.24
N GLY A 99 -7.39 3.25 -6.36
CA GLY A 99 -6.16 3.99 -6.07
C GLY A 99 -4.93 3.13 -6.31
N ASN A 100 -4.05 3.53 -7.22
CA ASN A 100 -2.81 2.84 -7.57
C ASN A 100 -1.59 3.61 -7.04
N VAL A 101 -0.72 2.96 -6.28
CA VAL A 101 0.42 3.59 -5.62
C VAL A 101 1.73 3.32 -6.35
N SER A 102 2.41 4.39 -6.73
CA SER A 102 3.79 4.34 -7.23
C SER A 102 4.65 5.34 -6.48
N GLY A 103 5.62 4.84 -5.70
CA GLY A 103 6.42 5.66 -4.80
C GLY A 103 5.54 6.40 -3.78
N ASP A 104 5.66 7.72 -3.74
CA ASP A 104 4.90 8.61 -2.87
C ASP A 104 3.68 9.24 -3.58
N THR A 105 3.19 8.63 -4.66
CA THR A 105 2.01 9.12 -5.39
C THR A 105 0.96 8.04 -5.52
N MET A 106 -0.26 8.34 -5.09
CA MET A 106 -1.46 7.57 -5.40
C MET A 106 -2.17 8.19 -6.59
N THR A 107 -2.31 7.43 -7.67
CA THR A 107 -3.17 7.81 -8.81
C THR A 107 -4.56 7.26 -8.58
N VAL A 108 -5.58 8.11 -8.68
CA VAL A 108 -6.98 7.74 -8.41
C VAL A 108 -7.76 7.69 -9.72
N LEU A 109 -8.54 6.63 -9.88
CA LEU A 109 -9.36 6.34 -11.04
C LEU A 109 -10.84 6.27 -10.65
N ASP A 110 -11.72 6.65 -11.57
CA ASP A 110 -13.17 6.42 -11.44
C ASP A 110 -13.58 5.00 -11.88
N ASP A 111 -14.88 4.70 -11.80
CA ASP A 111 -15.46 3.40 -12.12
C ASP A 111 -15.30 2.97 -13.59
N SER A 112 -15.01 3.92 -14.48
CA SER A 112 -14.69 3.67 -15.89
C SER A 112 -13.22 3.36 -16.14
N GLY A 113 -12.38 3.46 -15.10
CA GLY A 113 -10.93 3.32 -15.19
C GLY A 113 -10.24 4.59 -15.72
N LYS A 114 -10.91 5.75 -15.69
CA LYS A 114 -10.30 7.03 -16.06
C LYS A 114 -9.60 7.64 -14.86
N THR A 115 -8.38 8.12 -15.03
CA THR A 115 -7.69 8.91 -14.00
C THR A 115 -8.44 10.21 -13.72
N ILE A 116 -8.78 10.44 -12.45
CA ILE A 116 -9.52 11.62 -11.97
C ILE A 116 -8.68 12.52 -11.07
N GLY A 117 -7.56 12.03 -10.54
CA GLY A 117 -6.66 12.84 -9.73
C GLY A 117 -5.49 12.05 -9.18
N THR A 118 -4.64 12.74 -8.43
CA THR A 118 -3.51 12.15 -7.72
C THR A 118 -3.43 12.70 -6.32
N LEU A 119 -3.05 11.87 -5.35
CA LEU A 119 -2.75 12.28 -3.98
C LEU A 119 -1.28 11.97 -3.68
N PRO A 120 -0.46 12.96 -3.28
CA PRO A 120 0.87 12.68 -2.76
C PRO A 120 0.77 12.02 -1.38
N ARG A 121 1.79 11.27 -0.97
CA ARG A 121 1.92 10.79 0.40
C ARG A 121 1.97 12.00 1.34
N SER A 122 1.22 11.99 2.43
CA SER A 122 1.28 13.12 3.36
C SER A 122 2.62 13.13 4.10
N GLY A 123 3.31 14.27 4.09
CA GLY A 123 4.58 14.46 4.79
C GLY A 123 5.83 13.94 4.05
N SER A 124 5.69 13.51 2.79
CA SER A 124 6.82 13.29 1.87
C SER A 124 7.39 14.59 1.32
#